data_AF-A0A397SFB4-F1
#
_entry.id   AF-A0A397SFB4-F1
#
_cell.length_a   1.000
_cell.length_b   1.000
_cell.length_c   1.000
_cell.angle_alpha   90.00
_cell.angle_beta   90.00
_cell.angle_gamma   90.00
#
_symmetry.space_group_name_H-M   'P 1'
#
loop_
_entity.id
_entity.type
_entity.pdbx_description
1 polymer ?
#
loop_
_entity_poly.entity_id
_entity_poly.type
_entity_poly.pdbx_seq_one_letter_code
_entity_poly.pdbx_strand_id
1 'polypeptide(L)'
;MNQQKIPTILIIGAGPGGLTLAHSIQKNLNSLEKKFNVKIFEQESSPQEKWQGYHITLNNIGVKSLLKCIPESIATRLHEVVLDPISDKLEDHSLSIYDHSGNVLFKTPGYQVKNIYEFSKLYNIFTLIVTFRDRLRDLLLEGVDVQWGKKCIGYHEDEEGVWAIFEDGTRERGDLLVGADGIHSPIRKQKIPGLKINHLGITQCCVDITPNKELLHRMLTITGNSLCQVTMGPKGDCTFLMFRLYPIDSSNENDGSSSHYRVLFAYSYPSENNEKNDNWTYKDDELPTSNFLIILNKIDHDHEKYSYPLRRRPLRDIDPGTIDQWDTTRVTLLGDAIHAMNPWVGIGTNSAIEDAELLTNALANWNEYNWKENIRNYELGLRGRGSFYVNLARAECLRQHQIYDNFLRLMYRNFMFRFNSTIAYIKSCWYGDGKERDIFNKND
;
A
#
# COMPACT_ATOMS: atom_id res chain seq x y z
N MET A 1 -13.68 -18.62 41.67
CA MET A 1 -12.63 -18.40 40.66
C MET A 1 -13.31 -17.75 39.46
N ASN A 2 -13.21 -16.42 39.32
CA ASN A 2 -13.73 -15.75 38.13
C ASN A 2 -12.83 -16.13 36.96
N GLN A 3 -13.35 -16.90 36.00
CA GLN A 3 -12.66 -17.07 34.72
C GLN A 3 -12.49 -15.68 34.11
N GLN A 4 -11.24 -15.26 33.93
CA GLN A 4 -10.92 -13.99 33.30
C GLN A 4 -11.42 -14.07 31.85
N LYS A 5 -12.41 -13.25 31.50
CA LYS A 5 -13.01 -13.23 30.17
C LYS A 5 -11.93 -12.81 29.16
N ILE A 6 -11.65 -13.66 28.18
CA ILE A 6 -10.71 -13.35 27.09
C ILE A 6 -11.29 -12.21 26.24
N PRO A 7 -10.65 -11.03 26.17
CA PRO A 7 -11.16 -9.89 25.40
C PRO A 7 -11.29 -10.18 23.91
N THR A 8 -12.25 -9.56 23.25
CA THR A 8 -12.52 -9.70 21.82
C THR A 8 -12.11 -8.45 21.05
N ILE A 9 -11.27 -8.62 20.03
CA ILE A 9 -10.87 -7.58 19.07
C ILE A 9 -11.66 -7.78 17.78
N LEU A 10 -12.37 -6.72 17.35
CA LEU A 10 -13.05 -6.66 16.07
C LEU A 10 -12.16 -5.91 15.06
N ILE A 11 -11.84 -6.54 13.93
CA ILE A 11 -11.08 -5.92 12.83
C ILE A 11 -12.05 -5.70 11.67
N ILE A 12 -12.21 -4.46 11.24
CA ILE A 12 -13.10 -4.10 10.12
C ILE A 12 -12.24 -3.87 8.87
N GLY A 13 -12.23 -4.84 7.95
CA GLY A 13 -11.48 -4.83 6.69
C GLY A 13 -10.43 -5.94 6.61
N ALA A 14 -10.52 -6.79 5.58
CA ALA A 14 -9.60 -7.89 5.28
C ALA A 14 -8.62 -7.55 4.15
N GLY A 15 -8.11 -6.32 4.16
CA GLY A 15 -6.93 -5.91 3.38
C GLY A 15 -5.62 -6.36 4.05
N PRO A 16 -4.45 -6.12 3.39
CA PRO A 16 -3.16 -6.53 3.93
C PRO A 16 -2.89 -6.08 5.38
N GLY A 17 -3.28 -4.85 5.76
CA GLY A 17 -3.11 -4.37 7.14
C GLY A 17 -3.96 -5.13 8.16
N GLY A 18 -5.26 -5.32 7.89
CA GLY A 18 -6.17 -6.04 8.79
C GLY A 18 -5.82 -7.53 8.94
N LEU A 19 -5.47 -8.20 7.84
CA LEU A 19 -5.00 -9.59 7.86
C LEU A 19 -3.66 -9.72 8.60
N THR A 20 -2.72 -8.79 8.37
CA THR A 20 -1.44 -8.77 9.09
C THR A 20 -1.66 -8.60 10.60
N LEU A 21 -2.60 -7.75 11.02
CA LEU A 21 -2.95 -7.60 12.43
C LEU A 21 -3.51 -8.90 13.02
N ALA A 22 -4.42 -9.57 12.31
CA ALA A 22 -4.98 -10.84 12.75
C ALA A 22 -3.88 -11.91 12.96
N HIS A 23 -2.99 -12.06 11.98
CA HIS A 23 -1.81 -12.94 12.08
C HIS A 23 -0.89 -12.55 13.24
N SER A 24 -0.61 -11.26 13.40
CA SER A 24 0.27 -10.74 14.44
C SER A 24 -0.24 -11.04 15.84
N ILE A 25 -1.55 -10.85 16.08
CA ILE A 25 -2.19 -11.21 17.35
C ILE A 25 -2.14 -12.73 17.56
N GLN A 26 -2.47 -13.52 16.52
CA GLN A 26 -2.46 -14.98 16.61
C GLN A 26 -1.06 -15.51 16.97
N LYS A 27 -0.02 -15.03 16.28
CA LYS A 27 1.37 -15.44 16.50
C LYS A 27 1.93 -14.94 17.82
N ASN A 28 1.81 -13.64 18.09
CA ASN A 28 2.58 -13.00 19.16
C ASN A 28 1.82 -12.96 20.50
N LEU A 29 0.49 -12.98 20.47
CA LEU A 29 -0.33 -12.82 21.68
C LEU A 29 -1.17 -14.06 22.03
N ASN A 30 -1.39 -14.98 21.09
CA ASN A 30 -2.24 -16.16 21.31
C ASN A 30 -1.52 -17.52 21.19
N SER A 31 -0.23 -17.55 20.85
CA SER A 31 0.50 -18.80 20.55
C SER A 31 0.77 -19.67 21.78
N LEU A 32 1.09 -19.07 22.93
CA LEU A 32 1.34 -19.79 24.19
C LEU A 32 0.08 -19.88 25.05
N GLU A 33 -0.59 -18.74 25.24
CA GLU A 33 -1.85 -18.61 25.95
C GLU A 33 -2.72 -17.65 25.16
N LYS A 34 -4.00 -18.02 24.95
CA LYS A 34 -4.92 -17.21 24.16
C LYS A 34 -5.31 -15.93 24.93
N LYS A 35 -4.63 -14.82 24.66
CA LYS A 35 -4.92 -13.50 25.25
C LYS A 35 -6.14 -12.81 24.64
N PHE A 36 -6.45 -13.07 23.36
CA PHE A 36 -7.54 -12.39 22.66
C PHE A 36 -8.36 -13.34 21.78
N ASN A 37 -9.65 -13.06 21.67
CA ASN A 37 -10.48 -13.50 20.55
C ASN A 37 -10.36 -12.47 19.43
N VAL A 38 -10.11 -12.90 18.19
CA VAL A 38 -10.04 -11.99 17.03
C VAL A 38 -11.15 -12.36 16.07
N LYS A 39 -11.92 -11.37 15.62
CA LYS A 39 -12.92 -11.50 14.58
C LYS A 39 -12.64 -10.45 13.50
N ILE A 40 -12.55 -10.88 12.25
CA ILE A 40 -12.32 -9.98 11.12
C ILE A 40 -13.53 -10.00 10.18
N PHE A 41 -13.95 -8.82 9.74
CA PHE A 41 -15.14 -8.60 8.92
C PHE A 41 -14.75 -7.92 7.62
N GLU A 42 -15.32 -8.38 6.51
CA GLU A 42 -15.05 -7.85 5.18
C GLU A 42 -16.37 -7.57 4.45
N GLN A 43 -16.46 -6.43 3.77
CA GLN A 43 -17.66 -6.03 3.02
C GLN A 43 -17.86 -6.86 1.76
N GLU A 44 -16.79 -7.34 1.14
CA GLU A 44 -16.85 -8.28 0.02
C GLU A 44 -17.51 -9.59 0.47
N SER A 45 -18.33 -10.19 -0.38
CA SER A 45 -19.01 -11.48 -0.17
C SER A 45 -18.08 -12.68 -0.32
N SER A 46 -16.94 -12.52 -1.00
CA SER A 46 -15.91 -13.53 -1.15
C SER A 46 -14.55 -12.89 -1.44
N PRO A 47 -13.43 -13.63 -1.28
CA PRO A 47 -12.10 -13.12 -1.60
C PRO A 47 -11.93 -12.64 -3.06
N GLN A 48 -12.75 -13.17 -3.98
CA GLN A 48 -12.69 -12.91 -5.41
C GLN A 48 -13.75 -11.91 -5.91
N GLU A 49 -14.64 -11.39 -5.06
CA GLU A 49 -15.73 -10.49 -5.51
C GLU A 49 -15.18 -9.25 -6.22
N LYS A 50 -14.19 -8.60 -5.62
CA LYS A 50 -13.50 -7.46 -6.23
C LYS A 50 -12.16 -7.91 -6.75
N TRP A 51 -11.82 -7.38 -7.91
CA TRP A 51 -10.49 -7.54 -8.47
C TRP A 51 -9.47 -6.81 -7.57
N GLN A 52 -8.52 -7.56 -7.03
CA GLN A 52 -7.47 -7.04 -6.13
C GLN A 52 -6.08 -7.01 -6.80
N GLY A 53 -5.99 -7.38 -8.08
CA GLY A 53 -4.77 -7.84 -8.75
C GLY A 53 -3.81 -6.79 -9.28
N TYR A 54 -3.69 -5.63 -8.66
CA TYR A 54 -2.68 -4.63 -9.02
C TYR A 54 -1.36 -4.88 -8.26
N HIS A 55 -0.27 -4.35 -8.80
CA HIS A 55 1.03 -4.40 -8.15
C HIS A 55 1.09 -3.47 -6.93
N ILE A 56 1.78 -3.90 -5.88
CA ILE A 56 2.20 -3.07 -4.74
C ILE A 56 3.70 -3.23 -4.53
N THR A 57 4.28 -2.32 -3.75
CA THR A 57 5.68 -2.38 -3.36
C THR A 57 5.84 -2.66 -1.88
N LEU A 58 6.79 -3.52 -1.53
CA LEU A 58 7.25 -3.71 -0.16
C LEU A 58 8.68 -3.18 -0.02
N ASN A 59 8.91 -2.35 0.99
CA ASN A 59 10.26 -1.91 1.38
C ASN A 59 10.80 -2.78 2.52
N ASN A 60 12.07 -2.59 2.85
CA ASN A 60 12.74 -3.35 3.91
C ASN A 60 12.03 -3.24 5.27
N ILE A 61 11.49 -2.08 5.63
CA ILE A 61 10.77 -1.86 6.89
C ILE A 61 9.47 -2.67 6.91
N GLY A 62 8.64 -2.55 5.88
CA GLY A 62 7.40 -3.31 5.77
C GLY A 62 7.65 -4.81 5.75
N VAL A 63 8.70 -5.28 5.08
CA VAL A 63 9.11 -6.70 5.13
C VAL A 63 9.53 -7.13 6.54
N LYS A 64 10.36 -6.34 7.24
CA LYS A 64 10.75 -6.64 8.64
C LYS A 64 9.53 -6.76 9.53
N SER A 65 8.58 -5.83 9.43
CA SER A 65 7.34 -5.84 10.20
C SER A 65 6.46 -7.03 9.84
N LEU A 66 6.31 -7.33 8.54
CA LEU A 66 5.53 -8.47 8.06
C LEU A 66 6.05 -9.79 8.66
N LEU A 67 7.38 -10.01 8.61
CA LEU A 67 8.02 -11.22 9.17
C LEU A 67 7.81 -11.36 10.68
N LYS A 68 7.72 -10.25 11.43
CA LYS A 68 7.39 -10.27 12.85
C LYS A 68 5.91 -10.63 13.09
N CYS A 69 5.02 -10.20 12.21
CA CYS A 69 3.58 -10.44 12.34
C CYS A 69 3.13 -11.85 11.93
N ILE A 70 3.64 -12.39 10.83
CA ILE A 70 3.11 -13.64 10.26
C ILE A 70 3.74 -14.90 10.86
N PRO A 71 2.99 -16.01 11.00
CA PRO A 71 3.52 -17.28 11.48
C PRO A 71 4.49 -17.93 10.47
N GLU A 72 5.29 -18.89 10.92
CA GLU A 72 6.32 -19.56 10.12
C GLU A 72 5.75 -20.24 8.86
N SER A 73 4.54 -20.79 8.96
CA SER A 73 3.81 -21.42 7.84
C SER A 73 3.56 -20.47 6.67
N ILE A 74 3.41 -19.17 6.94
CA ILE A 74 3.23 -18.13 5.93
C ILE A 74 4.58 -17.54 5.53
N ALA A 75 5.48 -17.31 6.50
CA ALA A 75 6.80 -16.72 6.25
C ALA A 75 7.63 -17.54 5.26
N THR A 76 7.63 -18.86 5.40
CA THR A 76 8.33 -19.80 4.51
C THR A 76 7.82 -19.74 3.06
N ARG A 77 6.56 -19.33 2.85
CA ARG A 77 5.90 -19.25 1.54
C ARG A 77 5.86 -17.85 0.95
N LEU A 78 6.41 -16.83 1.62
CA LEU A 78 6.49 -15.46 1.07
C LEU A 78 7.24 -15.38 -0.25
N HIS A 79 8.14 -16.31 -0.54
CA HIS A 79 8.83 -16.39 -1.83
C HIS A 79 7.89 -16.69 -3.00
N GLU A 80 6.70 -17.25 -2.76
CA GLU A 80 5.68 -17.49 -3.79
C GLU A 80 5.07 -16.17 -4.30
N VAL A 81 5.11 -15.11 -3.49
CA VAL A 81 4.39 -13.85 -3.77
C VAL A 81 5.29 -12.62 -3.82
N VAL A 82 6.39 -12.58 -3.05
CA VAL A 82 7.24 -11.38 -2.92
C VAL A 82 8.49 -11.42 -3.78
N LEU A 83 9.25 -12.51 -3.82
CA LEU A 83 10.50 -12.60 -4.57
C LEU A 83 10.41 -13.57 -5.73
N ASP A 84 11.31 -13.45 -6.70
CA ASP A 84 11.36 -14.36 -7.85
C ASP A 84 12.14 -15.63 -7.45
N PRO A 85 11.57 -16.84 -7.59
CA PRO A 85 12.32 -18.08 -7.44
C PRO A 85 13.28 -18.37 -8.62
N ILE A 86 13.20 -17.66 -9.74
CA ILE A 86 13.97 -17.94 -10.95
C ILE A 86 15.41 -17.42 -10.82
N SER A 87 16.38 -18.34 -10.94
CA SER A 87 17.80 -18.11 -10.64
C SER A 87 18.59 -17.24 -11.64
N ASP A 88 17.96 -16.75 -12.70
CA ASP A 88 18.65 -16.23 -13.89
C ASP A 88 18.95 -14.72 -13.85
N LYS A 89 18.91 -14.10 -12.65
CA LYS A 89 19.42 -12.72 -12.40
C LYS A 89 18.80 -11.62 -13.30
N LEU A 90 17.51 -11.73 -13.62
CA LEU A 90 16.85 -10.78 -14.53
C LEU A 90 16.21 -9.57 -13.85
N GLU A 91 15.82 -9.68 -12.57
CA GLU A 91 15.11 -8.61 -11.85
C GLU A 91 16.04 -7.78 -10.95
N ASP A 92 16.12 -6.47 -11.19
CA ASP A 92 16.72 -5.53 -10.24
C ASP A 92 15.61 -4.81 -9.46
N HIS A 93 15.59 -5.01 -8.13
CA HIS A 93 14.70 -4.31 -7.20
C HIS A 93 15.09 -2.83 -7.08
N SER A 94 14.74 -2.06 -8.11
CA SER A 94 15.10 -0.65 -8.27
C SER A 94 13.94 0.18 -8.81
N LEU A 95 13.96 1.46 -8.49
CA LEU A 95 13.11 2.51 -9.05
C LEU A 95 13.94 3.33 -10.02
N SER A 96 13.43 3.51 -11.24
CA SER A 96 14.05 4.38 -12.24
C SER A 96 13.10 5.50 -12.66
N ILE A 97 13.61 6.71 -12.75
CA ILE A 97 12.85 7.91 -13.13
C ILE A 97 13.54 8.54 -14.33
N TYR A 98 12.76 8.78 -15.37
CA TYR A 98 13.20 9.32 -16.66
C TYR A 98 12.49 10.64 -16.95
N ASP A 99 13.09 11.48 -17.78
CA ASP A 99 12.36 12.56 -18.45
C ASP A 99 11.63 12.06 -19.71
N HIS A 100 10.75 12.89 -20.27
CA HIS A 100 10.04 12.65 -21.52
C HIS A 100 10.91 12.28 -22.75
N SER A 101 12.23 12.52 -22.71
CA SER A 101 13.17 12.17 -23.77
C SER A 101 13.92 10.86 -23.48
N GLY A 102 13.61 10.19 -22.38
CA GLY A 102 14.26 8.94 -21.95
C GLY A 102 15.57 9.14 -21.19
N ASN A 103 15.93 10.35 -20.78
CA ASN A 103 17.13 10.56 -19.98
C ASN A 103 16.87 10.17 -18.53
N VAL A 104 17.74 9.34 -17.94
CA VAL A 104 17.67 8.95 -16.53
C VAL A 104 17.84 10.17 -15.63
N LEU A 105 16.81 10.53 -14.87
CA LEU A 105 16.84 11.56 -13.83
C LEU A 105 17.26 11.01 -12.47
N PHE A 106 16.84 9.78 -12.16
CA PHE A 106 17.18 9.10 -10.91
C PHE A 106 17.07 7.59 -11.10
N LYS A 107 17.97 6.83 -10.47
CA LYS A 107 17.89 5.37 -10.42
C LYS A 107 18.46 4.90 -9.08
N THR A 108 17.70 4.09 -8.35
CA THR A 108 18.21 3.45 -7.14
C THR A 108 19.12 2.28 -7.52
N PRO A 109 20.13 1.92 -6.71
CA PRO A 109 20.92 0.72 -6.98
C PRO A 109 20.02 -0.51 -7.06
N GLY A 110 20.23 -1.33 -8.09
CA GLY A 110 19.62 -2.64 -8.19
C GLY A 110 20.21 -3.54 -7.12
N TYR A 111 19.38 -3.95 -6.16
CA TYR A 111 19.78 -4.96 -5.19
C TYR A 111 19.26 -6.32 -5.65
N GLN A 112 20.19 -7.26 -5.82
CA GLN A 112 19.87 -8.66 -6.02
C GLN A 112 19.97 -9.35 -4.66
N VAL A 113 18.84 -9.85 -4.19
CA VAL A 113 18.71 -10.54 -2.90
C VAL A 113 18.21 -11.95 -3.16
N LYS A 114 18.74 -12.93 -2.42
CA LYS A 114 18.38 -14.35 -2.63
C LYS A 114 17.00 -14.68 -2.06
N ASN A 115 16.60 -13.99 -1.00
CA ASN A 115 15.34 -14.21 -0.32
C ASN A 115 14.93 -12.99 0.51
N ILE A 116 13.72 -13.08 1.07
CA ILE A 116 13.07 -11.98 1.75
C ILE A 116 13.75 -11.63 3.08
N TYR A 117 14.44 -12.60 3.70
CA TYR A 117 15.21 -12.37 4.91
C TYR A 117 16.48 -11.57 4.63
N GLU A 118 17.16 -11.81 3.52
CA GLU A 118 18.30 -10.98 3.08
C GLU A 118 17.83 -9.56 2.76
N PHE A 119 16.72 -9.42 2.02
CA PHE A 119 16.11 -8.11 1.74
C PHE A 119 15.78 -7.35 3.02
N SER A 120 15.21 -8.05 4.02
CA SER A 120 14.86 -7.44 5.29
C SER A 120 16.08 -6.82 5.98
N LYS A 121 17.31 -7.30 5.75
CA LYS A 121 18.51 -6.76 6.40
C LYS A 121 19.06 -5.50 5.75
N LEU A 122 18.55 -5.10 4.59
CA LEU A 122 18.97 -3.86 3.92
C LEU A 122 18.56 -2.64 4.75
N TYR A 123 19.32 -1.56 4.65
CA TYR A 123 19.15 -0.32 5.41
C TYR A 123 18.87 0.88 4.49
N ASN A 124 17.93 0.72 3.57
CA ASN A 124 17.56 1.78 2.63
C ASN A 124 16.05 1.78 2.34
N ILE A 125 15.39 2.91 2.53
CA ILE A 125 13.94 3.08 2.30
C ILE A 125 13.54 3.12 0.82
N PHE A 126 14.50 3.37 -0.08
CA PHE A 126 14.28 3.42 -1.53
C PHE A 126 14.45 2.06 -2.21
N THR A 127 14.89 1.03 -1.48
CA THR A 127 14.89 -0.34 -2.01
C THR A 127 13.50 -0.94 -1.83
N LEU A 128 12.92 -1.39 -2.93
CA LEU A 128 11.54 -1.85 -3.00
C LEU A 128 11.45 -3.11 -3.86
N ILE A 129 10.67 -4.07 -3.38
CA ILE A 129 10.27 -5.24 -4.14
C ILE A 129 8.85 -5.03 -4.63
N VAL A 130 8.59 -5.36 -5.89
CA VAL A 130 7.25 -5.38 -6.46
C VAL A 130 6.60 -6.73 -6.15
N THR A 131 5.34 -6.74 -5.73
CA THR A 131 4.54 -7.95 -5.49
C THR A 131 3.10 -7.76 -5.99
N PHE A 132 2.40 -8.87 -6.24
CA PHE A 132 1.00 -8.87 -6.61
C PHE A 132 0.14 -8.78 -5.34
N ARG A 133 -0.71 -7.75 -5.25
CA ARG A 133 -1.51 -7.50 -4.04
C ARG A 133 -2.54 -8.60 -3.78
N ASP A 134 -3.18 -9.10 -4.82
CA ASP A 134 -4.08 -10.26 -4.75
C ASP A 134 -3.37 -11.47 -4.16
N ARG A 135 -2.20 -11.85 -4.70
CA ARG A 135 -1.47 -13.02 -4.19
C ARG A 135 -0.96 -12.85 -2.76
N LEU A 136 -0.47 -11.66 -2.39
CA LEU A 136 -0.11 -11.37 -1.00
C LEU A 136 -1.34 -11.48 -0.09
N ARG A 137 -2.50 -10.97 -0.52
CA ARG A 137 -3.76 -11.08 0.24
C ARG A 137 -4.19 -12.55 0.37
N ASP A 138 -4.15 -13.32 -0.72
CA ASP A 138 -4.51 -14.74 -0.71
C ASP A 138 -3.65 -15.53 0.27
N LEU A 139 -2.33 -15.32 0.24
CA LEU A 139 -1.42 -15.93 1.20
C LEU A 139 -1.74 -15.50 2.65
N LEU A 140 -2.07 -14.22 2.88
CA LEU A 140 -2.46 -13.71 4.20
C LEU A 140 -3.86 -14.15 4.66
N LEU A 141 -4.73 -14.61 3.76
CA LEU A 141 -6.05 -15.16 4.12
C LEU A 141 -5.94 -16.55 4.73
N GLU A 142 -4.87 -17.29 4.44
CA GLU A 142 -4.67 -18.63 4.97
C GLU A 142 -4.64 -18.64 6.50
N GLY A 143 -5.46 -19.50 7.11
CA GLY A 143 -5.55 -19.64 8.56
C GLY A 143 -6.33 -18.52 9.27
N VAL A 144 -6.94 -17.58 8.54
CA VAL A 144 -7.77 -16.50 9.08
C VAL A 144 -9.24 -16.73 8.73
N ASP A 145 -10.09 -16.82 9.74
CA ASP A 145 -11.55 -16.97 9.56
C ASP A 145 -12.21 -15.58 9.35
N VAL A 146 -12.35 -15.20 8.08
CA VAL A 146 -12.96 -13.92 7.68
C VAL A 146 -14.48 -14.04 7.58
N GLN A 147 -15.19 -13.11 8.22
CA GLN A 147 -16.63 -12.96 8.11
C GLN A 147 -16.98 -12.05 6.92
N TRP A 148 -17.31 -12.67 5.78
CA TRP A 148 -17.60 -12.00 4.50
C TRP A 148 -19.02 -11.42 4.44
N GLY A 149 -19.24 -10.49 3.50
CA GLY A 149 -20.53 -9.82 3.28
C GLY A 149 -20.91 -8.85 4.40
N LYS A 150 -19.96 -8.46 5.24
CA LYS A 150 -20.14 -7.66 6.46
C LYS A 150 -19.64 -6.24 6.26
N LYS A 151 -20.44 -5.44 5.54
CA LYS A 151 -20.17 -4.01 5.37
C LYS A 151 -20.51 -3.24 6.64
N CYS A 152 -19.47 -2.87 7.39
CA CYS A 152 -19.63 -2.05 8.58
C CYS A 152 -20.04 -0.63 8.19
N ILE A 153 -21.01 -0.06 8.90
CA ILE A 153 -21.56 1.29 8.65
C ILE A 153 -21.32 2.25 9.82
N GLY A 154 -20.80 1.75 10.93
CA GLY A 154 -20.50 2.55 12.13
C GLY A 154 -20.32 1.66 13.36
N TYR A 155 -20.24 2.31 14.51
CA TYR A 155 -20.10 1.62 15.80
C TYR A 155 -20.88 2.30 16.92
N HIS A 156 -21.05 1.60 18.04
CA HIS A 156 -21.59 2.17 19.27
C HIS A 156 -20.75 1.72 20.47
N GLU A 157 -20.22 2.66 21.24
CA GLU A 157 -19.47 2.38 22.47
C GLU A 157 -20.37 2.55 23.69
N ASP A 158 -20.20 1.66 24.67
CA ASP A 158 -20.77 1.77 26.01
C ASP A 158 -19.71 1.45 27.08
N GLU A 159 -20.08 1.44 28.35
CA GLU A 159 -19.13 1.23 29.47
C GLU A 159 -18.41 -0.12 29.39
N GLU A 160 -19.09 -1.13 28.85
CA GLU A 160 -18.62 -2.51 28.82
C GLU A 160 -17.83 -2.87 27.55
N GLY A 161 -17.84 -2.05 26.49
CA GLY A 161 -17.26 -2.45 25.20
C GLY A 161 -17.70 -1.62 24.00
N VAL A 162 -17.57 -2.22 22.81
CA VAL A 162 -17.90 -1.60 21.53
C VAL A 162 -18.67 -2.56 20.63
N TRP A 163 -19.71 -2.05 19.97
CA TRP A 163 -20.48 -2.73 18.93
C TRP A 163 -20.05 -2.27 17.54
N ALA A 164 -19.69 -3.19 16.66
CA ALA A 164 -19.66 -2.95 15.21
C ALA A 164 -21.07 -3.13 14.64
N ILE A 165 -21.51 -2.21 13.78
CA ILE A 165 -22.84 -2.20 13.17
C ILE A 165 -22.70 -2.42 11.67
N PHE A 166 -23.43 -3.39 11.12
CA PHE A 166 -23.35 -3.77 9.71
C PHE A 166 -24.60 -3.37 8.93
N GLU A 167 -24.45 -3.18 7.61
CA GLU A 167 -25.52 -2.76 6.70
C GLU A 167 -26.69 -3.77 6.65
N ASP A 168 -26.42 -5.05 6.89
CA ASP A 168 -27.42 -6.12 6.94
C ASP A 168 -28.29 -6.12 8.23
N GLY A 169 -28.08 -5.13 9.11
CA GLY A 169 -28.77 -5.00 10.39
C GLY A 169 -28.18 -5.83 11.52
N THR A 170 -27.17 -6.66 11.26
CA THR A 170 -26.45 -7.39 12.31
C THR A 170 -25.47 -6.49 13.05
N ARG A 171 -25.10 -6.91 14.26
CA ARG A 171 -24.10 -6.23 15.09
C ARG A 171 -23.22 -7.23 15.82
N GLU A 172 -21.97 -6.88 16.05
CA GLU A 172 -21.01 -7.73 16.76
C GLU A 172 -20.35 -6.97 17.91
N ARG A 173 -20.16 -7.66 19.03
CA ARG A 173 -19.62 -7.09 20.26
C ARG A 173 -18.15 -7.44 20.44
N GLY A 174 -17.37 -6.44 20.85
CA GLY A 174 -15.98 -6.63 21.27
C GLY A 174 -15.57 -5.64 22.37
N ASP A 175 -14.32 -5.79 22.81
CA ASP A 175 -13.65 -4.95 23.80
C ASP A 175 -12.79 -3.85 23.15
N LEU A 176 -12.38 -4.08 21.89
CA LEU A 176 -11.67 -3.14 21.02
C LEU A 176 -12.15 -3.32 19.57
N LEU A 177 -12.34 -2.22 18.85
CA LEU A 177 -12.62 -2.20 17.41
C LEU A 177 -11.48 -1.49 16.68
N VAL A 178 -10.99 -2.11 15.62
CA VAL A 178 -9.93 -1.59 14.77
C VAL A 178 -10.47 -1.38 13.35
N GLY A 179 -10.56 -0.12 12.92
CA GLY A 179 -10.90 0.20 11.53
C GLY A 179 -9.69 0.03 10.62
N ALA A 180 -9.77 -0.94 9.70
CA ALA A 180 -8.80 -1.25 8.65
C ALA A 180 -9.49 -1.24 7.26
N ASP A 181 -10.55 -0.45 7.13
CA ASP A 181 -11.57 -0.43 6.07
C ASP A 181 -11.30 0.62 4.97
N GLY A 182 -10.05 1.07 4.89
CA GLY A 182 -9.53 1.88 3.78
C GLY A 182 -9.98 3.34 3.79
N ILE A 183 -9.64 4.06 2.71
CA ILE A 183 -9.78 5.52 2.60
C ILE A 183 -11.20 6.04 2.88
N HIS A 184 -12.24 5.24 2.67
CA HIS A 184 -13.64 5.64 2.90
C HIS A 184 -14.23 5.20 4.24
N SER A 185 -13.38 4.72 5.17
CA SER A 185 -13.72 4.22 6.50
C SER A 185 -14.86 4.98 7.19
N PRO A 186 -16.05 4.36 7.37
CA PRO A 186 -17.09 4.86 8.27
C PRO A 186 -16.61 4.98 9.71
N ILE A 187 -15.72 4.08 10.16
CA ILE A 187 -15.16 4.12 11.52
C ILE A 187 -14.34 5.39 11.73
N ARG A 188 -13.46 5.76 10.79
CA ARG A 188 -12.71 7.02 10.85
C ARG A 188 -13.66 8.22 10.86
N LYS A 189 -14.65 8.25 9.96
CA LYS A 189 -15.60 9.37 9.87
C LYS A 189 -16.35 9.60 11.18
N GLN A 190 -16.73 8.54 11.88
CA GLN A 190 -17.39 8.62 13.18
C GLN A 190 -16.43 9.00 14.31
N LYS A 191 -15.23 8.37 14.37
CA LYS A 191 -14.24 8.63 15.43
C LYS A 191 -13.60 10.02 15.32
N ILE A 192 -13.35 10.48 14.10
CA ILE A 192 -12.55 11.68 13.81
C ILE A 192 -13.20 12.49 12.66
N PRO A 193 -14.38 13.10 12.89
CA PRO A 193 -15.13 13.78 11.83
C PRO A 193 -14.40 14.96 11.20
N GLY A 194 -13.46 15.58 11.93
CA GLY A 194 -12.63 16.68 11.44
C GLY A 194 -11.52 16.27 10.47
N LEU A 195 -11.17 14.98 10.40
CA LEU A 195 -10.09 14.48 9.55
C LEU A 195 -10.60 14.23 8.12
N LYS A 196 -10.17 15.11 7.21
CA LYS A 196 -10.67 15.15 5.82
C LYS A 196 -9.78 14.36 4.86
N ILE A 197 -10.40 13.93 3.76
CA ILE A 197 -9.69 13.45 2.58
C ILE A 197 -9.29 14.68 1.76
N ASN A 198 -8.01 14.83 1.47
CA ASN A 198 -7.50 15.93 0.64
C ASN A 198 -7.36 15.47 -0.81
N HIS A 199 -7.73 16.34 -1.74
CA HIS A 199 -7.56 16.11 -3.17
C HIS A 199 -6.29 16.82 -3.65
N LEU A 200 -5.41 16.09 -4.33
CA LEU A 200 -4.11 16.64 -4.76
C LEU A 200 -4.17 17.41 -6.07
N GLY A 201 -5.35 17.50 -6.70
CA GLY A 201 -5.51 18.11 -8.02
C GLY A 201 -4.78 17.33 -9.12
N ILE A 202 -4.61 16.02 -8.94
CA ILE A 202 -3.99 15.11 -9.90
C ILE A 202 -4.93 13.93 -10.11
N THR A 203 -5.17 13.60 -11.38
CA THR A 203 -5.97 12.44 -11.81
C THR A 203 -5.03 11.36 -12.28
N GLN A 204 -5.33 10.10 -11.96
CA GLN A 204 -4.58 8.93 -12.42
C GLN A 204 -5.52 7.94 -13.11
N CYS A 205 -5.11 7.48 -14.28
CA CYS A 205 -5.69 6.37 -15.02
C CYS A 205 -4.77 5.16 -14.85
N CYS A 206 -5.30 4.01 -14.43
CA CYS A 206 -4.55 2.78 -14.22
C CYS A 206 -5.16 1.64 -15.03
N VAL A 207 -4.31 0.83 -15.65
CA VAL A 207 -4.70 -0.37 -16.38
C VAL A 207 -3.65 -1.45 -16.12
N ASP A 208 -4.11 -2.69 -16.06
CA ASP A 208 -3.24 -3.85 -15.98
C ASP A 208 -3.24 -4.50 -17.37
N ILE A 209 -2.06 -4.53 -18.00
CA ILE A 209 -1.84 -5.10 -19.32
C ILE A 209 -1.15 -6.46 -19.18
N THR A 210 -1.34 -7.31 -20.19
CA THR A 210 -0.89 -8.70 -20.14
C THR A 210 0.09 -9.04 -21.28
N PRO A 211 1.33 -8.50 -21.25
CA PRO A 211 2.26 -8.69 -22.36
C PRO A 211 2.82 -10.13 -22.39
N ASN A 212 3.24 -10.54 -23.59
CA ASN A 212 4.03 -11.77 -23.76
C ASN A 212 5.47 -11.60 -23.23
N LYS A 213 6.16 -12.74 -23.07
CA LYS A 213 7.54 -12.79 -22.55
C LYS A 213 8.53 -11.93 -23.35
N GLU A 214 8.44 -11.94 -24.67
CA GLU A 214 9.37 -11.24 -25.55
C GLU A 214 9.28 -9.71 -25.35
N LEU A 215 8.06 -9.18 -25.32
CA LEU A 215 7.82 -7.76 -25.08
C LEU A 215 8.34 -7.34 -23.70
N LEU A 216 8.09 -8.16 -22.67
CA LEU A 216 8.56 -7.88 -21.32
C LEU A 216 10.10 -7.87 -21.22
N HIS A 217 10.77 -8.83 -21.87
CA HIS A 217 12.24 -8.87 -21.94
C HIS A 217 12.81 -7.65 -22.69
N ARG A 218 12.17 -7.22 -23.78
CA ARG A 218 12.55 -6.00 -24.51
C ARG A 218 12.38 -4.76 -23.64
N MET A 219 11.29 -4.66 -22.88
CA MET A 219 11.06 -3.56 -21.95
C MET A 219 12.16 -3.51 -20.88
N LEU A 220 12.51 -4.63 -20.25
CA LEU A 220 13.59 -4.71 -19.26
C LEU A 220 14.94 -4.27 -19.80
N THR A 221 15.24 -4.64 -21.05
CA THR A 221 16.49 -4.26 -21.71
C THR A 221 16.60 -2.75 -21.87
N ILE A 222 15.50 -2.08 -22.25
CA ILE A 222 15.45 -0.62 -22.42
C ILE A 222 15.61 0.08 -21.06
N THR A 223 15.10 -0.53 -19.99
CA THR A 223 14.92 0.14 -18.70
C THR A 223 15.99 -0.24 -17.68
N GLY A 224 17.00 -0.99 -18.12
CA GLY A 224 18.10 -1.47 -17.29
C GLY A 224 17.61 -2.30 -16.11
N ASN A 225 16.72 -3.26 -16.39
CA ASN A 225 16.18 -4.27 -15.47
C ASN A 225 15.36 -3.75 -14.28
N SER A 226 14.97 -2.47 -14.30
CA SER A 226 14.19 -1.86 -13.21
C SER A 226 12.71 -2.22 -13.33
N LEU A 227 12.16 -2.80 -12.24
CA LEU A 227 10.77 -3.25 -12.15
C LEU A 227 9.75 -2.12 -11.91
N CYS A 228 10.22 -0.96 -11.47
CA CYS A 228 9.39 0.20 -11.15
C CYS A 228 9.92 1.42 -11.89
N GLN A 229 9.09 2.03 -12.73
CA GLN A 229 9.52 3.09 -13.62
C GLN A 229 8.56 4.26 -13.62
N VAL A 230 9.13 5.46 -13.64
CA VAL A 230 8.41 6.71 -13.81
C VAL A 230 8.98 7.45 -15.02
N THR A 231 8.13 7.96 -15.90
CA THR A 231 8.54 8.95 -16.92
C THR A 231 7.82 10.27 -16.67
N MET A 232 8.59 11.35 -16.54
CA MET A 232 8.07 12.69 -16.29
C MET A 232 7.92 13.50 -17.57
N GLY A 233 6.67 13.83 -17.89
CA GLY A 233 6.28 14.73 -18.96
C GLY A 233 6.59 16.20 -18.65
N PRO A 234 6.60 17.07 -19.67
CA PRO A 234 6.83 18.50 -19.49
C PRO A 234 5.59 19.25 -18.96
N LYS A 235 4.39 18.69 -19.10
CA LYS A 235 3.12 19.35 -18.74
C LYS A 235 2.54 18.86 -17.41
N GLY A 236 3.39 18.35 -16.53
CA GLY A 236 3.00 17.74 -15.26
C GLY A 236 2.36 16.36 -15.40
N ASP A 237 2.29 15.83 -16.61
CA ASP A 237 1.87 14.46 -16.87
C ASP A 237 3.00 13.47 -16.55
N CYS A 238 2.65 12.30 -16.05
CA CYS A 238 3.61 11.24 -15.74
C CYS A 238 3.07 9.88 -16.18
N THR A 239 3.95 9.00 -16.63
CA THR A 239 3.65 7.57 -16.74
C THR A 239 4.35 6.81 -15.63
N PHE A 240 3.73 5.73 -15.18
CA PHE A 240 4.23 4.84 -14.15
C PHE A 240 4.01 3.39 -14.56
N LEU A 241 5.05 2.57 -14.45
CA LEU A 241 5.04 1.16 -14.78
C LEU A 241 5.52 0.34 -13.59
N MET A 242 4.79 -0.72 -13.24
CA MET A 242 5.24 -1.77 -12.34
C MET A 242 4.99 -3.13 -12.95
N PHE A 243 5.96 -4.02 -12.87
CA PHE A 243 5.82 -5.38 -13.39
C PHE A 243 6.79 -6.35 -12.72
N ARG A 244 6.57 -7.64 -13.01
CA ARG A 244 7.44 -8.74 -12.62
C ARG A 244 7.55 -9.75 -13.76
N LEU A 245 8.67 -10.47 -13.81
CA LEU A 245 8.91 -11.65 -14.63
C LEU A 245 8.33 -12.92 -14.00
N TYR A 246 7.20 -12.80 -13.32
CA TYR A 246 6.48 -13.93 -12.76
C TYR A 246 5.15 -14.11 -13.52
N PRO A 247 4.92 -15.28 -14.17
CA PRO A 247 3.72 -15.50 -14.96
C PRO A 247 2.44 -15.60 -14.11
N ILE A 248 1.32 -15.17 -14.67
CA ILE A 248 0.01 -15.22 -14.02
C ILE A 248 -0.51 -16.66 -13.95
N ASP A 249 -0.33 -17.43 -15.03
CA ASP A 249 -0.76 -18.82 -15.18
C ASP A 249 0.44 -19.75 -15.37
N SER A 250 0.68 -20.65 -14.41
CA SER A 250 1.68 -21.73 -14.51
C SER A 250 1.06 -23.13 -14.62
N SER A 251 -0.27 -23.25 -14.64
CA SER A 251 -0.98 -24.53 -14.51
C SER A 251 -1.10 -25.36 -15.80
N ASN A 252 -0.57 -24.91 -16.94
CA ASN A 252 -0.58 -25.68 -18.20
C ASN A 252 0.77 -25.58 -18.91
N GLU A 253 1.80 -26.24 -18.36
CA GLU A 253 3.12 -26.36 -19.01
C GLU A 253 3.11 -27.17 -20.33
N ASN A 254 1.98 -27.77 -20.72
CA ASN A 254 1.88 -28.61 -21.91
C ASN A 254 1.69 -27.87 -23.24
N ASP A 255 1.44 -26.56 -23.22
CA ASP A 255 1.39 -25.75 -24.45
C ASP A 255 2.40 -24.61 -24.31
N GLY A 256 3.58 -24.80 -24.90
CA GLY A 256 4.76 -23.91 -24.76
C GLY A 256 4.60 -22.51 -25.37
N SER A 257 3.40 -21.94 -25.44
CA SER A 257 3.10 -20.72 -26.19
C SER A 257 2.49 -19.55 -25.41
N SER A 258 2.15 -19.60 -24.12
CA SER A 258 1.59 -18.39 -23.49
C SER A 258 1.71 -18.24 -21.96
N SER A 259 2.95 -18.15 -21.46
CA SER A 259 3.15 -17.48 -20.16
C SER A 259 2.80 -15.99 -20.29
N HIS A 260 1.66 -15.62 -19.72
CA HIS A 260 1.18 -14.25 -19.65
C HIS A 260 1.72 -13.56 -18.40
N TYR A 261 2.27 -12.35 -18.55
CA TYR A 261 2.77 -11.54 -17.44
C TYR A 261 1.81 -10.40 -17.13
N ARG A 262 1.89 -9.80 -15.93
CA ARG A 262 1.11 -8.59 -15.62
C ARG A 262 2.04 -7.39 -15.56
N VAL A 263 1.59 -6.28 -16.16
CA VAL A 263 2.22 -4.97 -15.97
C VAL A 263 1.12 -3.99 -15.55
N LEU A 264 1.29 -3.34 -14.41
CA LEU A 264 0.49 -2.18 -14.06
C LEU A 264 1.06 -0.98 -14.82
N PHE A 265 0.25 -0.41 -15.70
CA PHE A 265 0.52 0.88 -16.33
C PHE A 265 -0.41 1.94 -15.74
N ALA A 266 0.16 3.08 -15.36
CA ALA A 266 -0.59 4.23 -14.93
C ALA A 266 -0.14 5.48 -15.67
N TYR A 267 -1.10 6.32 -16.03
CA TYR A 267 -0.89 7.66 -16.53
C TYR A 267 -1.57 8.65 -15.61
N SER A 268 -0.84 9.67 -15.18
CA SER A 268 -1.36 10.70 -14.30
C SER A 268 -1.10 12.08 -14.85
N TYR A 269 -1.98 13.01 -14.54
CA TYR A 269 -1.95 14.37 -15.06
C TYR A 269 -2.64 15.33 -14.07
N PRO A 270 -2.29 16.63 -14.08
CA PRO A 270 -3.01 17.64 -13.31
C PRO A 270 -4.50 17.63 -13.68
N SER A 271 -5.38 17.51 -12.68
CA SER A 271 -6.82 17.43 -12.89
C SER A 271 -7.38 18.73 -13.48
N GLU A 272 -8.28 18.59 -14.46
CA GLU A 272 -9.06 19.71 -14.98
C GLU A 272 -10.11 20.20 -13.95
N ASN A 273 -10.65 21.41 -14.13
CA ASN A 273 -11.57 22.02 -13.15
C ASN A 273 -12.89 21.24 -12.96
N ASN A 274 -13.35 20.55 -14.00
CA ASN A 274 -14.50 19.64 -14.01
C ASN A 274 -14.23 18.29 -13.32
N GLU A 275 -12.97 17.90 -13.10
CA GLU A 275 -12.57 16.62 -12.50
C GLU A 275 -12.48 16.65 -10.96
N LYS A 276 -12.72 17.80 -10.33
CA LYS A 276 -12.50 18.01 -8.88
C LYS A 276 -13.63 17.53 -7.96
N ASN A 277 -14.65 16.84 -8.48
CA ASN A 277 -15.79 16.36 -7.67
C ASN A 277 -15.56 14.95 -7.09
N ASP A 278 -16.22 14.63 -5.97
CA ASP A 278 -15.94 13.42 -5.17
C ASP A 278 -16.54 12.10 -5.69
N ASN A 279 -17.46 12.16 -6.65
CA ASN A 279 -18.38 11.06 -7.00
C ASN A 279 -17.92 10.13 -8.14
N TRP A 280 -16.66 10.17 -8.55
CA TRP A 280 -16.25 9.43 -9.73
C TRP A 280 -15.62 8.07 -9.42
N THR A 281 -16.44 7.03 -9.48
CA THR A 281 -16.06 5.80 -10.20
C THR A 281 -16.62 5.94 -11.60
N TYR A 282 -15.84 6.48 -12.53
CA TYR A 282 -16.23 6.44 -13.94
C TYR A 282 -16.44 4.98 -14.34
N LYS A 283 -17.55 4.67 -15.02
CA LYS A 283 -17.57 3.55 -15.98
C LYS A 283 -16.73 4.00 -17.18
N ASP A 284 -16.03 3.05 -17.79
CA ASP A 284 -14.90 3.18 -18.73
C ASP A 284 -15.08 4.13 -19.95
N ASP A 285 -16.25 4.75 -20.14
CA ASP A 285 -16.67 5.27 -21.44
C ASP A 285 -16.56 6.81 -21.57
N GLU A 286 -16.23 7.53 -20.49
CA GLU A 286 -16.18 9.02 -20.46
C GLU A 286 -14.78 9.59 -20.13
N LEU A 287 -13.76 9.12 -20.83
CA LEU A 287 -12.40 9.66 -20.76
C LEU A 287 -12.09 10.60 -21.96
N PRO A 288 -11.38 11.73 -21.76
CA PRO A 288 -10.84 12.50 -22.87
C PRO A 288 -9.96 11.61 -23.74
N THR A 289 -10.43 11.36 -24.95
CA THR A 289 -9.84 10.45 -25.93
C THR A 289 -8.59 11.10 -26.55
N SER A 290 -7.45 10.43 -26.49
CA SER A 290 -6.70 10.05 -27.70
C SER A 290 -5.40 9.32 -27.35
N ASN A 291 -4.54 9.87 -26.50
CA ASN A 291 -3.16 9.35 -26.38
C ASN A 291 -3.04 8.06 -25.54
N PHE A 292 -3.79 7.93 -24.45
CA PHE A 292 -3.69 6.75 -23.57
C PHE A 292 -4.19 5.48 -24.27
N LEU A 293 -5.34 5.55 -24.96
CA LEU A 293 -5.86 4.46 -25.77
C LEU A 293 -4.97 4.16 -26.99
N ILE A 294 -4.37 5.18 -27.63
CA ILE A 294 -3.40 4.95 -28.73
C ILE A 294 -2.16 4.20 -28.22
N ILE A 295 -1.65 4.54 -27.03
CA ILE A 295 -0.51 3.84 -26.42
C ILE A 295 -0.90 2.40 -26.07
N LEU A 296 -2.06 2.20 -25.44
CA LEU A 296 -2.55 0.85 -25.13
C LEU A 296 -2.76 0.00 -26.38
N ASN A 297 -3.43 0.54 -27.41
CA ASN A 297 -3.65 -0.13 -28.69
C ASN A 297 -2.35 -0.50 -29.41
N LYS A 298 -1.23 0.20 -29.12
CA LYS A 298 0.09 -0.13 -29.67
C LYS A 298 0.86 -1.16 -28.85
N ILE A 299 0.57 -1.27 -27.55
CA ILE A 299 1.24 -2.20 -26.63
C ILE A 299 0.53 -3.56 -26.65
N ASP A 300 -0.79 -3.57 -26.81
CA ASP A 300 -1.60 -4.78 -26.86
C ASP A 300 -2.76 -4.63 -27.85
N HIS A 301 -2.63 -5.26 -29.03
CA HIS A 301 -3.69 -5.30 -30.03
C HIS A 301 -4.89 -6.16 -29.56
N ASP A 302 -4.70 -7.04 -28.57
CA ASP A 302 -5.72 -7.94 -28.00
C ASP A 302 -6.16 -7.47 -26.58
N HIS A 303 -6.04 -6.18 -26.28
CA HIS A 303 -6.38 -5.63 -24.96
C HIS A 303 -7.80 -5.99 -24.51
N GLU A 304 -8.77 -6.15 -25.42
CA GLU A 304 -10.14 -6.58 -25.11
C GLU A 304 -10.22 -8.01 -24.52
N LYS A 305 -9.21 -8.85 -24.75
CA LYS A 305 -9.19 -10.27 -24.34
C LYS A 305 -8.51 -10.50 -22.99
N TYR A 306 -7.61 -9.62 -22.56
CA TYR A 306 -6.77 -9.81 -21.37
C TYR A 306 -6.52 -8.54 -20.52
N SER A 307 -7.13 -7.39 -20.84
CA SER A 307 -7.00 -6.16 -20.04
C SER A 307 -8.10 -6.04 -19.00
N TYR A 308 -7.69 -5.78 -17.76
CA TYR A 308 -8.60 -5.50 -16.65
C TYR A 308 -9.05 -4.02 -16.70
N PRO A 309 -10.23 -3.67 -16.16
CA PRO A 309 -10.90 -2.39 -16.46
C PRO A 309 -10.05 -1.17 -16.11
N LEU A 310 -10.13 -0.16 -16.97
CA LEU A 310 -9.40 1.09 -16.88
C LEU A 310 -9.91 1.92 -15.70
N ARG A 311 -9.10 2.05 -14.66
CA ARG A 311 -9.49 2.77 -13.45
C ARG A 311 -9.00 4.21 -13.48
N ARG A 312 -9.93 5.15 -13.66
CA ARG A 312 -9.68 6.59 -13.47
C ARG A 312 -10.04 7.01 -12.05
N ARG A 313 -9.11 7.65 -11.35
CA ARG A 313 -9.32 8.14 -9.97
C ARG A 313 -8.52 9.42 -9.68
N PRO A 314 -9.08 10.37 -8.91
CA PRO A 314 -8.29 11.46 -8.37
C PRO A 314 -7.38 10.94 -7.24
N LEU A 315 -6.14 11.42 -7.21
CA LEU A 315 -5.18 11.14 -6.15
C LEU A 315 -5.56 11.93 -4.89
N ARG A 316 -5.59 11.20 -3.78
CA ARG A 316 -6.06 11.67 -2.48
C ARG A 316 -5.12 11.24 -1.38
N ASP A 317 -5.19 11.93 -0.26
CA ASP A 317 -4.56 11.50 0.98
C ASP A 317 -5.36 11.91 2.22
N ILE A 318 -4.96 11.36 3.37
CA ILE A 318 -5.49 11.68 4.68
C ILE A 318 -4.27 11.86 5.59
N ASP A 319 -4.11 13.06 6.15
CA ASP A 319 -2.96 13.37 7.01
C ASP A 319 -3.41 13.52 8.47
N PRO A 320 -3.18 12.52 9.34
CA PRO A 320 -3.60 12.58 10.73
C PRO A 320 -2.89 13.69 11.53
N GLY A 321 -1.80 14.26 11.01
CA GLY A 321 -1.10 15.39 11.62
C GLY A 321 -1.79 16.74 11.43
N THR A 322 -2.82 16.83 10.59
CA THR A 322 -3.57 18.08 10.32
C THR A 322 -4.59 18.44 11.39
N ILE A 323 -4.85 17.55 12.34
CA ILE A 323 -5.74 17.75 13.47
C ILE A 323 -4.99 17.50 14.77
N ASP A 324 -5.49 18.03 15.87
CA ASP A 324 -4.97 17.73 17.20
C ASP A 324 -5.18 16.25 17.56
N GLN A 325 -4.51 15.80 18.62
CA GLN A 325 -4.72 14.46 19.14
C GLN A 325 -6.19 14.26 19.51
N TRP A 326 -6.79 13.20 18.96
CA TRP A 326 -8.16 12.80 19.28
C TRP A 326 -8.22 12.02 20.60
N ASP A 327 -9.42 11.94 21.17
CA ASP A 327 -9.66 11.14 22.36
C ASP A 327 -9.49 9.64 22.06
N THR A 328 -8.69 8.98 22.90
CA THR A 328 -8.53 7.53 22.86
C THR A 328 -9.75 6.85 23.48
N THR A 329 -10.33 5.90 22.74
CA THR A 329 -11.52 5.12 23.13
C THR A 329 -11.29 3.64 22.81
N ARG A 330 -12.32 2.79 22.90
CA ARG A 330 -12.25 1.38 22.49
C ARG A 330 -12.26 1.21 20.95
N VAL A 331 -12.07 2.30 20.22
CA VAL A 331 -11.97 2.31 18.76
C VAL A 331 -10.64 2.91 18.36
N THR A 332 -9.89 2.22 17.52
CA THR A 332 -8.67 2.74 16.88
C THR A 332 -8.65 2.41 15.38
N LEU A 333 -7.63 2.86 14.67
CA LEU A 333 -7.55 2.80 13.21
C LEU A 333 -6.16 2.38 12.76
N LEU A 334 -6.05 1.75 11.59
CA LEU A 334 -4.78 1.46 10.93
C LEU A 334 -4.89 1.58 9.41
N GLY A 335 -3.74 1.67 8.74
CA GLY A 335 -3.64 1.71 7.30
C GLY A 335 -4.36 2.92 6.68
N ASP A 336 -4.87 2.70 5.47
CA ASP A 336 -5.59 3.71 4.70
C ASP A 336 -6.85 4.25 5.41
N ALA A 337 -7.34 3.59 6.47
CA ALA A 337 -8.44 4.11 7.26
C ALA A 337 -8.07 5.45 7.94
N ILE A 338 -6.79 5.69 8.26
CA ILE A 338 -6.34 6.87 9.01
C ILE A 338 -5.22 7.67 8.32
N HIS A 339 -4.38 7.03 7.51
CA HIS A 339 -3.28 7.69 6.81
C HIS A 339 -3.15 7.26 5.34
N ALA A 340 -4.29 7.14 4.65
CA ALA A 340 -4.29 6.89 3.20
C ALA A 340 -3.40 7.90 2.47
N MET A 341 -2.64 7.42 1.49
CA MET A 341 -1.68 8.23 0.76
C MET A 341 -1.64 7.84 -0.71
N ASN A 342 -1.17 8.77 -1.54
CA ASN A 342 -0.98 8.52 -2.97
C ASN A 342 0.17 7.50 -3.21
N PRO A 343 0.18 6.80 -4.36
CA PRO A 343 1.08 5.66 -4.56
C PRO A 343 2.52 6.03 -4.95
N TRP A 344 2.88 7.31 -5.09
CA TRP A 344 4.14 7.75 -5.72
C TRP A 344 5.42 7.35 -4.99
N VAL A 345 5.31 7.02 -3.70
CA VAL A 345 6.44 6.53 -2.88
C VAL A 345 6.31 5.04 -2.58
N GLY A 346 5.14 4.42 -2.86
CA GLY A 346 4.97 2.97 -2.70
C GLY A 346 4.94 2.46 -1.25
N ILE A 347 4.62 3.31 -0.26
CA ILE A 347 4.74 2.99 1.17
C ILE A 347 3.42 2.70 1.89
N GLY A 348 2.25 2.84 1.24
CA GLY A 348 0.94 2.66 1.89
C GLY A 348 0.77 1.29 2.57
N THR A 349 0.96 0.19 1.82
CA THR A 349 0.88 -1.17 2.39
C THR A 349 1.92 -1.42 3.48
N ASN A 350 3.14 -0.88 3.32
CA ASN A 350 4.20 -1.00 4.32
C ASN A 350 3.79 -0.33 5.65
N SER A 351 3.24 0.88 5.57
CA SER A 351 2.73 1.63 6.73
C SER A 351 1.61 0.87 7.46
N ALA A 352 0.70 0.24 6.71
CA ALA A 352 -0.37 -0.58 7.30
C ALA A 352 0.14 -1.85 7.99
N ILE A 353 1.20 -2.47 7.47
CA ILE A 353 1.87 -3.62 8.10
C ILE A 353 2.62 -3.17 9.37
N GLU A 354 3.32 -2.03 9.31
CA GLU A 354 3.96 -1.41 10.49
C GLU A 354 2.93 -1.10 11.58
N ASP A 355 1.75 -0.58 11.21
CA ASP A 355 0.66 -0.35 12.17
C ASP A 355 0.21 -1.63 12.86
N ALA A 356 0.10 -2.74 12.13
CA ALA A 356 -0.29 -4.03 12.67
C ALA A 356 0.72 -4.55 13.70
N GLU A 357 2.02 -4.43 13.42
CA GLU A 357 3.10 -4.75 14.37
C GLU A 357 2.98 -3.88 15.63
N LEU A 358 2.93 -2.56 15.46
CA LEU A 358 2.94 -1.61 16.57
C LEU A 358 1.68 -1.71 17.43
N LEU A 359 0.51 -1.94 16.83
CA LEU A 359 -0.72 -2.16 17.56
C LEU A 359 -0.63 -3.47 18.35
N THR A 360 -0.11 -4.55 17.76
CA THR A 360 0.10 -5.81 18.49
C THR A 360 1.00 -5.61 19.70
N ASN A 361 2.08 -4.84 19.56
CA ASN A 361 2.98 -4.52 20.67
C ASN A 361 2.27 -3.73 21.77
N ALA A 362 1.41 -2.76 21.42
CA ALA A 362 0.59 -2.03 22.39
C ALA A 362 -0.41 -2.96 23.12
N LEU A 363 -0.92 -3.98 22.44
CA LEU A 363 -1.84 -4.97 23.02
C LEU A 363 -1.15 -6.01 23.91
N ALA A 364 0.18 -6.14 23.85
CA ALA A 364 0.90 -7.22 24.54
C ALA A 364 0.69 -7.25 26.07
N ASN A 365 0.55 -6.06 26.66
CA ASN A 365 0.37 -5.84 28.09
C ASN A 365 -1.04 -5.34 28.45
N TRP A 366 -2.04 -5.61 27.59
CA TRP A 366 -3.43 -5.19 27.81
C TRP A 366 -4.00 -5.71 29.13
N ASN A 367 -4.57 -4.81 29.92
CA ASN A 367 -5.47 -5.12 31.03
C ASN A 367 -6.50 -3.99 31.21
N GLU A 368 -7.48 -4.21 32.10
CA GLU A 368 -8.59 -3.29 32.35
C GLU A 368 -8.15 -1.87 32.80
N TYR A 369 -6.94 -1.72 33.36
CA TYR A 369 -6.43 -0.45 33.89
C TYR A 369 -5.56 0.32 32.90
N ASN A 370 -4.86 -0.35 31.99
CA ASN A 370 -3.82 0.27 31.15
C ASN A 370 -4.13 0.28 29.65
N TRP A 371 -5.18 -0.42 29.21
CA TRP A 371 -5.47 -0.56 27.78
C TRP A 371 -5.58 0.79 27.06
N LYS A 372 -6.22 1.77 27.70
CA LYS A 372 -6.45 3.10 27.14
C LYS A 372 -5.13 3.83 26.90
N GLU A 373 -4.18 3.72 27.82
CA GLU A 373 -2.86 4.33 27.69
C GLU A 373 -2.03 3.64 26.60
N ASN A 374 -2.10 2.32 26.50
CA ASN A 374 -1.41 1.58 25.45
C ASN A 374 -1.92 1.97 24.05
N ILE A 375 -3.24 2.08 23.87
CA ILE A 375 -3.83 2.54 22.60
C ILE A 375 -3.47 4.00 22.33
N ARG A 376 -3.45 4.87 23.35
CA ARG A 376 -3.04 6.27 23.20
C ARG A 376 -1.61 6.39 22.67
N ASN A 377 -0.68 5.61 23.21
CA ASN A 377 0.72 5.60 22.77
C ASN A 377 0.87 5.08 21.34
N TYR A 378 0.10 4.04 20.96
CA TYR A 378 0.01 3.61 19.58
C TYR A 378 -0.51 4.72 18.65
N GLU A 379 -1.62 5.38 19.02
CA GLU A 379 -2.23 6.46 18.22
C GLU A 379 -1.29 7.66 18.05
N LEU A 380 -0.52 8.03 19.08
CA LEU A 380 0.50 9.08 19.01
C LEU A 380 1.61 8.74 18.00
N GLY A 381 2.16 7.52 18.08
CA GLY A 381 3.17 7.05 17.15
C GLY A 381 2.63 6.95 15.71
N LEU A 382 1.42 6.43 15.56
CA LEU A 382 0.71 6.34 14.28
C LEU A 382 0.48 7.73 13.68
N ARG A 383 0.06 8.72 14.47
CA ARG A 383 -0.16 10.09 13.98
C ARG A 383 1.12 10.71 13.46
N GLY A 384 2.22 10.60 14.22
CA GLY A 384 3.53 11.12 13.82
C GLY A 384 4.07 10.45 12.55
N ARG A 385 4.15 9.12 12.55
CA ARG A 385 4.67 8.34 11.40
C ARG A 385 3.77 8.46 10.17
N GLY A 386 2.46 8.29 10.35
CA GLY A 386 1.47 8.39 9.27
C GLY A 386 1.50 9.77 8.61
N SER A 387 1.53 10.84 9.40
CA SER A 387 1.66 12.21 8.86
C SER A 387 2.96 12.40 8.07
N PHE A 388 4.08 11.89 8.57
CA PHE A 388 5.36 11.96 7.86
C PHE A 388 5.29 11.26 6.49
N TYR A 389 4.78 10.02 6.45
CA TYR A 389 4.65 9.25 5.20
C TYR A 389 3.68 9.89 4.21
N VAL A 390 2.54 10.40 4.68
CA VAL A 390 1.58 11.13 3.84
C VAL A 390 2.21 12.38 3.24
N ASN A 391 2.93 13.17 4.05
CA ASN A 391 3.62 14.38 3.58
C ASN A 391 4.72 14.06 2.57
N LEU A 392 5.50 12.99 2.80
CA LEU A 392 6.51 12.53 1.85
C LEU A 392 5.89 12.13 0.51
N ALA A 393 4.83 11.31 0.54
CA ALA A 393 4.12 10.90 -0.67
C ALA A 393 3.50 12.10 -1.40
N ARG A 394 2.90 13.04 -0.67
CA ARG A 394 2.31 14.26 -1.22
C ARG A 394 3.37 15.13 -1.91
N ALA A 395 4.50 15.38 -1.24
CA ALA A 395 5.59 16.19 -1.78
C ALA A 395 6.13 15.58 -3.09
N GLU A 396 6.36 14.27 -3.11
CA GLU A 396 6.85 13.58 -4.31
C GLU A 396 5.84 13.60 -5.45
N CYS A 397 4.56 13.37 -5.15
CA CYS A 397 3.48 13.46 -6.13
C CYS A 397 3.42 14.85 -6.76
N LEU A 398 3.35 15.91 -5.96
CA LEU A 398 3.28 17.29 -6.46
C LEU A 398 4.54 17.68 -7.24
N ARG A 399 5.73 17.30 -6.75
CA ARG A 399 7.01 17.57 -7.41
C ARG A 399 7.09 16.96 -8.80
N GLN A 400 6.55 15.75 -8.98
CA GLN A 400 6.56 15.05 -10.26
C GLN A 400 5.52 15.61 -11.26
N HIS A 401 4.44 16.25 -10.76
CA HIS A 401 3.36 16.79 -11.59
C HIS A 401 3.41 18.31 -11.81
N GLN A 402 4.54 18.95 -11.55
CA GLN A 402 4.71 20.38 -11.83
C GLN A 402 4.73 20.65 -13.33
N ILE A 403 4.02 21.72 -13.74
CA ILE A 403 3.94 22.19 -15.13
C ILE A 403 5.11 23.16 -15.41
N TYR A 404 5.76 22.96 -16.55
CA TYR A 404 6.90 23.78 -16.97
C TYR A 404 6.73 24.28 -18.41
N ASP A 405 6.43 25.57 -18.54
CA ASP A 405 6.03 26.18 -19.82
C ASP A 405 7.18 26.53 -20.76
N ASN A 406 8.44 26.32 -20.37
CA ASN A 406 9.59 26.60 -21.23
C ASN A 406 10.79 25.67 -20.96
N PHE A 407 11.65 25.59 -21.97
CA PHE A 407 12.82 24.70 -22.00
C PHE A 407 13.80 24.93 -20.84
N LEU A 408 14.10 26.18 -20.49
CA LEU A 408 15.06 26.50 -19.41
C LEU A 408 14.55 26.03 -18.05
N ARG A 409 13.26 26.23 -17.76
CA ARG A 409 12.66 25.75 -16.51
C ARG A 409 12.60 24.22 -16.47
N LEU A 410 12.37 23.57 -17.61
CA LEU A 410 12.40 22.11 -17.73
C LEU A 410 13.80 21.53 -17.48
N MET A 411 14.84 22.17 -18.03
CA MET A 411 16.23 21.83 -17.73
C MET A 411 16.56 22.01 -16.25
N TYR A 412 16.16 23.14 -15.66
CA TYR A 412 16.37 23.41 -14.24
C TYR A 412 15.68 22.37 -13.36
N ARG A 413 14.42 22.01 -13.66
CA ARG A 413 13.69 20.92 -12.99
C ARG A 413 14.48 19.63 -13.05
N ASN A 414 14.91 19.20 -14.23
CA ASN A 414 15.63 17.94 -14.41
C ASN A 414 16.95 17.93 -13.62
N PHE A 415 17.66 19.06 -13.61
CA PHE A 415 18.87 19.23 -12.79
C PHE A 415 18.57 19.13 -11.29
N MET A 416 17.59 19.90 -10.80
CA MET A 416 17.20 19.88 -9.39
C MET A 416 16.67 18.52 -8.95
N PHE A 417 15.98 17.79 -9.84
CA PHE A 417 15.53 16.42 -9.58
C PHE A 417 16.73 15.51 -9.34
N ARG A 418 17.70 15.48 -10.26
CA ARG A 418 18.93 14.67 -10.13
C ARG A 418 19.64 14.98 -8.82
N PHE A 419 19.84 16.26 -8.53
CA PHE A 419 20.54 16.70 -7.33
C PHE A 419 19.80 16.30 -6.05
N ASN A 420 18.52 16.68 -5.92
CA ASN A 420 17.74 16.42 -4.70
C ASN A 420 17.52 14.93 -4.45
N SER A 421 17.21 14.15 -5.48
CA SER A 421 17.01 12.70 -5.33
C SER A 421 18.31 11.98 -4.96
N THR A 422 19.46 12.42 -5.47
CA THR A 422 20.77 11.89 -5.06
C THR A 422 21.07 12.21 -3.60
N ILE A 423 20.83 13.46 -3.16
CA ILE A 423 21.01 13.85 -1.76
C ILE A 423 20.06 13.07 -0.83
N ALA A 424 18.79 12.92 -1.20
CA ALA A 424 17.82 12.16 -0.44
C ALA A 424 18.24 10.68 -0.30
N TYR A 425 18.73 10.08 -1.39
CA TYR A 425 19.27 8.74 -1.38
C TYR A 425 20.49 8.61 -0.44
N ILE A 426 21.49 9.49 -0.56
CA ILE A 426 22.68 9.48 0.32
C ILE A 426 22.26 9.61 1.78
N LYS A 427 21.36 10.56 2.10
CA LYS A 427 20.81 10.72 3.44
C LYS A 427 20.17 9.41 3.93
N SER A 428 19.33 8.77 3.12
CA SER A 428 18.69 7.51 3.51
C SER A 428 19.68 6.39 3.87
N CYS A 429 20.80 6.30 3.16
CA CYS A 429 21.85 5.33 3.48
C CYS A 429 22.56 5.68 4.81
N TRP A 430 22.85 6.96 5.04
CA TRP A 430 23.51 7.42 6.27
C TRP A 430 22.62 7.29 7.52
N TYR A 431 21.31 7.50 7.37
CA TYR A 431 20.35 7.34 8.46
C TYR A 431 19.86 5.89 8.62
N GLY A 432 20.14 5.01 7.64
CA GLY A 432 19.79 3.59 7.69
C GLY A 432 20.69 2.77 8.62
N ASP A 433 21.91 3.24 8.90
CA ASP A 433 22.99 2.47 9.52
C ASP A 433 22.87 2.29 11.05
N GLY A 434 21.65 2.20 11.59
CA GLY A 434 21.42 1.78 12.97
C GLY A 434 21.61 2.84 14.05
N LYS A 435 21.70 4.14 13.71
CA LYS A 435 21.38 5.18 14.68
C LYS A 435 19.86 5.25 14.80
N GLU A 436 19.35 4.79 15.93
CA GLU A 436 17.94 4.84 16.31
C GLU A 436 17.31 6.17 15.88
N ARG A 437 16.17 6.06 15.19
CA ARG A 437 15.41 7.22 14.77
C ARG A 437 14.82 7.90 16.00
N ASP A 438 15.44 8.99 16.41
CA ASP A 438 14.77 10.07 17.12
C ASP A 438 14.21 11.10 16.13
N ILE A 439 13.67 10.63 15.00
CA ILE A 439 12.96 11.48 14.00
C ILE A 439 11.58 11.92 14.55
N PHE A 440 11.18 11.43 15.72
CA PHE A 440 9.91 11.73 16.37
C PHE A 440 9.97 12.92 17.35
N ASN A 441 11.16 13.45 17.65
CA ASN A 441 11.30 14.70 18.39
C ASN A 441 11.32 15.89 17.42
N LYS A 442 10.16 16.53 17.25
CA LYS A 442 10.11 17.93 16.81
C LYS A 442 10.70 18.78 17.92
N ASN A 443 12.00 19.02 17.87
CA ASN A 443 12.68 20.15 18.48
C ASN A 443 14.02 20.30 17.76
N ASP A 444 13.97 20.91 16.58
CA ASP A 444 15.02 21.78 16.02
C ASP A 444 14.45 22.56 14.82
#